data_AF-A0AAW2KZ21-F1
#
_entry.id   AF-A0AAW2KZ21-F1
#
_cell.length_a   1.000
_cell.length_b   1.000
_cell.length_c   1.000
_cell.angle_alpha   90.00
_cell.angle_beta   90.00
_cell.angle_gamma   90.00
#
_symmetry.space_group_name_H-M   'P 1'
#
loop_
_entity.id
_entity.type
_entity.pdbx_description
1 polymer ?
#
loop_
_entity_poly.entity_id
_entity_poly.type
_entity_poly.pdbx_seq_one_letter_code
_entity_poly.pdbx_strand_id
1 'polypeptide(L)'
;MQKSEAEKLKVAEAKLEKQTMDWLVAQEQLKKLAEETSNHVGKANETLEEFGRVKKLLSDVRSELVSSQKALASSRQKMEGQDQLLERQLTELEEQRRSVMSYMKSLRDAEVEVESERVKLRVAEARTRSLKGIYPWRKSLLKEIDDKSAAFEQTQTLLKAKESELVEARLEIQQLRSGHASLQLVLEEKNLELSDAKKMLEEVNQEIAELKGILFSREDELHQAIFAEAETVVEKIVDLTKEVVLSFNEEGCSALSPLDHNNVRLPPPLLYGPADGFKWQKKQLEAELEFTRQSLRAKEMEILAAEKALTIKDEELKMVLQKLDAREKEITELKREMMQDKDDLRQLNALAQERIGEKSVGDLAIEKLQLEAAQLEVEAATNALQKITEMSRELLNKAGLTIEADYDTSLFEQNGSEARINAISDNECPAEVKSELSRLLTLTEQLVKEAGIAGDTSQ
;
A
#
# COMPACT_ATOMS: atom_id res chain seq x y z
N MET A 1 -10.10 -37.06 175.81
CA MET A 1 -10.05 -36.07 174.72
C MET A 1 -9.05 -36.43 173.62
N GLN A 2 -7.86 -36.98 173.93
CA GLN A 2 -6.76 -37.18 172.95
C GLN A 2 -7.04 -38.04 171.68
N LYS A 3 -8.11 -38.84 171.62
CA LYS A 3 -8.37 -39.72 170.45
C LYS A 3 -8.98 -38.98 169.24
N SER A 4 -9.79 -37.94 169.48
CA SER A 4 -10.48 -37.17 168.43
C SER A 4 -9.59 -36.15 167.71
N GLU A 5 -8.37 -35.93 168.19
CA GLU A 5 -7.38 -35.03 167.56
C GLU A 5 -6.56 -35.80 166.52
N ALA A 6 -6.22 -37.07 166.79
CA ALA A 6 -5.52 -37.95 165.86
C ALA A 6 -6.31 -38.24 164.58
N GLU A 7 -7.63 -38.45 164.66
CA GLU A 7 -8.48 -38.67 163.48
C GLU A 7 -8.61 -37.39 162.64
N LYS A 8 -8.69 -36.21 163.28
CA LYS A 8 -8.70 -34.92 162.57
C LYS A 8 -7.36 -34.65 161.87
N LEU A 9 -6.24 -34.98 162.52
CA LEU A 9 -4.91 -34.94 161.90
C LEU A 9 -4.86 -35.85 160.67
N LYS A 10 -5.32 -37.10 160.76
CA LYS A 10 -5.26 -38.06 159.65
C LYS A 10 -6.17 -37.69 158.47
N VAL A 11 -7.31 -37.04 158.74
CA VAL A 11 -8.18 -36.47 157.69
C VAL A 11 -7.56 -35.21 157.06
N ALA A 12 -6.86 -34.38 157.84
CA ALA A 12 -6.12 -33.23 157.31
C ALA A 12 -4.89 -33.66 156.49
N GLU A 13 -4.20 -34.72 156.91
CA GLU A 13 -3.07 -35.37 156.22
C GLU A 13 -3.50 -35.93 154.87
N ALA A 14 -4.52 -36.80 154.82
CA ALA A 14 -5.05 -37.33 153.56
C ALA A 14 -5.63 -36.23 152.64
N LYS A 15 -6.13 -35.12 153.22
CA LYS A 15 -6.56 -33.94 152.45
C LYS A 15 -5.36 -33.17 151.87
N LEU A 16 -4.28 -32.99 152.62
CA LEU A 16 -3.04 -32.39 152.15
C LEU A 16 -2.36 -33.24 151.07
N GLU A 17 -2.32 -34.55 151.27
CA GLU A 17 -1.81 -35.53 150.30
C GLU A 17 -2.62 -35.45 148.99
N LYS A 18 -3.96 -35.50 149.08
CA LYS A 18 -4.82 -35.27 147.90
C LYS A 18 -4.57 -33.91 147.25
N GLN A 19 -4.51 -32.82 148.02
CA GLN A 19 -4.24 -31.48 147.47
C GLN A 19 -2.85 -31.40 146.82
N THR A 20 -1.88 -32.21 147.27
CA THR A 20 -0.54 -32.30 146.68
C THR A 20 -0.57 -33.11 145.38
N MET A 21 -1.31 -34.22 145.31
CA MET A 21 -1.58 -34.95 144.07
C MET A 21 -2.32 -34.08 143.04
N ASP A 22 -3.41 -33.42 143.45
CA ASP A 22 -4.20 -32.53 142.60
C ASP A 22 -3.34 -31.35 142.08
N TRP A 23 -2.44 -30.81 142.92
CA TRP A 23 -1.48 -29.77 142.54
C TRP A 23 -0.39 -30.27 141.58
N LEU A 24 0.17 -31.46 141.79
CA LEU A 24 1.14 -32.07 140.88
C LEU A 24 0.53 -32.38 139.51
N VAL A 25 -0.72 -32.87 139.47
CA VAL A 25 -1.46 -33.08 138.22
C VAL A 25 -1.73 -31.75 137.51
N ALA A 26 -2.13 -30.71 138.25
CA ALA A 26 -2.29 -29.36 137.70
C ALA A 26 -0.96 -28.77 137.20
N GLN A 27 0.16 -29.02 137.89
CA GLN A 27 1.50 -28.59 137.49
C GLN A 27 1.95 -29.27 136.20
N GLU A 28 1.76 -30.58 136.06
CA GLU A 28 2.09 -31.34 134.85
C GLU A 28 1.16 -30.97 133.67
N GLN A 29 -0.13 -30.69 133.92
CA GLN A 29 -1.01 -30.14 132.87
C GLN A 29 -0.63 -28.72 132.47
N LEU A 30 -0.24 -27.84 133.41
CA LEU A 30 0.31 -26.52 133.09
C LEU A 30 1.60 -26.62 132.27
N LYS A 31 2.47 -27.60 132.59
CA LYS A 31 3.70 -27.85 131.84
C LYS A 31 3.40 -28.32 130.41
N LYS A 32 2.49 -29.29 130.23
CA LYS A 32 2.06 -29.72 128.89
C LYS A 32 1.40 -28.59 128.10
N LEU A 33 0.55 -27.79 128.73
CA LEU A 33 -0.08 -26.63 128.08
C LEU A 33 0.97 -25.56 127.69
N ALA A 34 2.01 -25.36 128.50
CA ALA A 34 3.14 -24.48 128.17
C ALA A 34 4.00 -25.02 127.01
N GLU A 35 4.20 -26.34 126.94
CA GLU A 35 4.98 -27.00 125.88
C GLU A 35 4.17 -27.07 124.57
N GLU A 36 2.87 -27.35 124.63
CA GLU A 36 1.93 -27.25 123.49
C GLU A 36 1.81 -25.81 122.98
N THR A 37 1.68 -24.81 123.86
CA THR A 37 1.66 -23.40 123.42
C THR A 37 3.01 -22.92 122.90
N SER A 38 4.15 -23.39 123.43
CA SER A 38 5.47 -23.09 122.84
C SER A 38 5.61 -23.68 121.44
N ASN A 39 5.17 -24.94 121.25
CA ASN A 39 5.17 -25.58 119.93
C ASN A 39 4.20 -24.90 118.96
N HIS A 40 3.04 -24.44 119.44
CA HIS A 40 2.10 -23.66 118.64
C HIS A 40 2.67 -22.29 118.25
N VAL A 41 3.36 -21.60 119.16
CA VAL A 41 4.04 -20.31 118.89
C VAL A 41 5.18 -20.50 117.87
N GLY A 42 5.94 -21.60 117.94
CA GLY A 42 6.92 -21.94 116.91
C GLY A 42 6.29 -22.04 115.52
N LYS A 43 5.27 -22.89 115.36
CA LYS A 43 4.50 -23.05 114.11
C LYS A 43 3.81 -21.78 113.64
N ALA A 44 3.34 -20.93 114.57
CA ALA A 44 2.75 -19.64 114.26
C ALA A 44 3.78 -18.63 113.73
N ASN A 45 5.04 -18.73 114.17
CA ASN A 45 6.13 -17.90 113.64
C ASN A 45 6.63 -18.42 112.28
N GLU A 46 6.78 -19.73 112.11
CA GLU A 46 7.13 -20.37 110.83
C GLU A 46 6.13 -19.99 109.73
N THR A 47 4.82 -20.13 110.01
CA THR A 47 3.76 -19.74 109.06
C THR A 47 3.69 -18.23 108.82
N LEU A 48 4.06 -17.38 109.80
CA LEU A 48 4.20 -15.93 109.58
C LEU A 48 5.36 -15.61 108.63
N GLU A 49 6.50 -16.29 108.76
CA GLU A 49 7.62 -16.15 107.84
C GLU A 49 7.29 -16.66 106.44
N GLU A 50 6.58 -17.79 106.31
CA GLU A 50 6.08 -18.27 105.02
C GLU A 50 5.14 -17.26 104.38
N PHE A 51 4.22 -16.67 105.14
CA PHE A 51 3.36 -15.60 104.65
C PHE A 51 4.17 -14.37 104.20
N GLY A 52 5.30 -14.08 104.88
CA GLY A 52 6.29 -13.10 104.45
C GLY A 52 6.97 -13.45 103.12
N ARG A 53 7.43 -14.70 102.97
CA ARG A 53 8.06 -15.23 101.74
C ARG A 53 7.08 -15.18 100.56
N VAL A 54 5.85 -15.67 100.74
CA VAL A 54 4.76 -15.63 99.74
C VAL A 54 4.38 -14.20 99.38
N LYS A 55 4.25 -13.30 100.36
CA LYS A 55 3.95 -11.87 100.11
C LYS A 55 5.06 -11.17 99.32
N LYS A 56 6.33 -11.53 99.54
CA LYS A 56 7.43 -11.04 98.71
C LYS A 56 7.34 -11.59 97.29
N LEU A 57 7.20 -12.91 97.13
CA LEU A 57 7.07 -13.55 95.82
C LEU A 57 5.91 -12.97 94.99
N LEU A 58 4.76 -12.71 95.63
CA LEU A 58 3.61 -12.06 95.01
C LEU A 58 3.90 -10.61 94.54
N SER A 59 4.76 -9.88 95.26
CA SER A 59 5.23 -8.56 94.85
C SER A 59 6.20 -8.64 93.67
N ASP A 60 7.13 -9.59 93.71
CA ASP A 60 8.14 -9.80 92.68
C ASP A 60 7.45 -10.22 91.36
N VAL A 61 6.59 -11.25 91.38
CA VAL A 61 5.75 -11.70 90.25
C VAL A 61 4.84 -10.58 89.72
N ARG A 62 4.25 -9.76 90.60
CA ARG A 62 3.45 -8.60 90.15
C ARG A 62 4.30 -7.55 89.41
N SER A 63 5.55 -7.37 89.81
CA SER A 63 6.48 -6.46 89.12
C SER A 63 6.90 -7.00 87.75
N GLU A 64 7.16 -8.30 87.65
CA GLU A 64 7.48 -9.00 86.40
C GLU A 64 6.29 -8.99 85.43
N LEU A 65 5.07 -9.25 85.91
CA LEU A 65 3.85 -9.19 85.11
C LEU A 65 3.63 -7.79 84.50
N VAL A 66 3.85 -6.72 85.27
CA VAL A 66 3.76 -5.33 84.77
C VAL A 66 4.89 -5.01 83.80
N SER A 67 6.10 -5.53 84.03
CA SER A 67 7.24 -5.39 83.12
C SER A 67 6.97 -6.08 81.78
N SER A 68 6.47 -7.33 81.81
CA SER A 68 6.06 -8.12 80.66
C SER A 68 4.92 -7.46 79.89
N GLN A 69 3.88 -6.98 80.59
CA GLN A 69 2.78 -6.22 79.98
C GLN A 69 3.30 -4.97 79.22
N LYS A 70 4.26 -4.24 79.80
CA LYS A 70 4.88 -3.06 79.18
C LYS A 70 5.75 -3.43 77.97
N ALA A 71 6.52 -4.51 78.05
CA ALA A 71 7.33 -5.02 76.95
C ALA A 71 6.45 -5.51 75.78
N LEU A 72 5.36 -6.22 76.07
CA LEU A 72 4.41 -6.72 75.08
C LEU A 72 3.64 -5.56 74.41
N ALA A 73 3.24 -4.54 75.17
CA ALA A 73 2.67 -3.31 74.61
C ALA A 73 3.66 -2.58 73.67
N SER A 74 4.93 -2.46 74.06
CA SER A 74 5.98 -1.87 73.21
C SER A 74 6.25 -2.71 71.96
N SER A 75 6.18 -4.04 72.05
CA SER A 75 6.31 -4.95 70.91
C SER A 75 5.15 -4.80 69.93
N ARG A 76 3.92 -4.75 70.45
CA ARG A 76 2.71 -4.52 69.64
C ARG A 76 2.76 -3.18 68.90
N GLN A 77 3.13 -2.09 69.60
CA GLN A 77 3.31 -0.78 68.97
C GLN A 77 4.37 -0.80 67.86
N LYS A 78 5.44 -1.59 68.02
CA LYS A 78 6.46 -1.75 66.98
C LYS A 78 5.92 -2.50 65.76
N MET A 79 5.20 -3.61 65.95
CA MET A 79 4.59 -4.36 64.84
C MET A 79 3.58 -3.50 64.08
N GLU A 80 2.70 -2.78 64.79
CA GLU A 80 1.69 -1.91 64.18
C GLU A 80 2.33 -0.75 63.37
N GLY A 81 3.50 -0.26 63.80
CA GLY A 81 4.31 0.67 63.01
C GLY A 81 5.02 0.06 61.79
N GLN A 82 5.24 -1.26 61.78
CA GLN A 82 5.74 -2.01 60.61
C GLN A 82 4.61 -2.34 59.63
N ASP A 83 3.42 -2.71 60.11
CA ASP A 83 2.24 -2.95 59.29
C ASP A 83 1.85 -1.67 58.52
N GLN A 84 1.80 -0.53 59.20
CA GLN A 84 1.58 0.79 58.59
C GLN A 84 2.68 1.18 57.57
N LEU A 85 3.87 0.58 57.61
CA LEU A 85 4.93 0.82 56.62
C LEU A 85 4.72 -0.05 55.37
N LEU A 86 4.37 -1.33 55.57
CA LEU A 86 4.04 -2.26 54.50
C LEU A 86 2.80 -1.80 53.71
N GLU A 87 1.77 -1.31 54.39
CA GLU A 87 0.55 -0.75 53.77
C GLU A 87 0.84 0.46 52.86
N ARG A 88 1.79 1.32 53.26
CA ARG A 88 2.30 2.42 52.41
C ARG A 88 3.09 1.91 51.20
N GLN A 89 3.90 0.87 51.36
CA GLN A 89 4.65 0.28 50.24
C GLN A 89 3.73 -0.43 49.24
N LEU A 90 2.67 -1.11 49.71
CA LEU A 90 1.66 -1.73 48.85
C LEU A 90 0.89 -0.68 48.04
N THR A 91 0.44 0.41 48.68
CA THR A 91 -0.28 1.48 47.99
C THR A 91 0.59 2.24 46.98
N GLU A 92 1.88 2.46 47.28
CA GLU A 92 2.84 3.01 46.31
C GLU A 92 3.04 2.06 45.11
N LEU A 93 3.20 0.76 45.34
CA LEU A 93 3.31 -0.24 44.26
C LEU A 93 2.05 -0.33 43.40
N GLU A 94 0.86 -0.20 43.99
CA GLU A 94 -0.39 -0.14 43.23
C GLU A 94 -0.51 1.12 42.36
N GLU A 95 -0.06 2.27 42.85
CA GLU A 95 -0.03 3.51 42.08
C GLU A 95 1.02 3.44 40.94
N GLN A 96 2.21 2.88 41.20
CA GLN A 96 3.19 2.59 40.15
C GLN A 96 2.63 1.62 39.11
N ARG A 97 1.93 0.54 39.52
CA ARG A 97 1.25 -0.39 38.60
C ARG A 97 0.18 0.32 37.76
N ARG A 98 -0.62 1.21 38.37
CA ARG A 98 -1.64 2.03 37.69
C ARG A 98 -1.02 2.97 36.65
N SER A 99 0.11 3.60 37.00
CA SER A 99 0.89 4.45 36.12
C SER A 99 1.46 3.67 34.92
N VAL A 100 2.09 2.52 35.15
CA VAL A 100 2.62 1.64 34.10
C VAL A 100 1.49 1.15 33.16
N MET A 101 0.34 0.75 33.69
CA MET A 101 -0.81 0.36 32.85
C MET A 101 -1.33 1.52 31.97
N SER A 102 -1.28 2.76 32.47
CA SER A 102 -1.63 3.95 31.70
C SER A 102 -0.64 4.20 30.56
N TYR A 103 0.67 4.16 30.83
CA TYR A 103 1.71 4.27 29.80
C TYR A 103 1.63 3.15 28.76
N MET A 104 1.42 1.89 29.18
CA MET A 104 1.22 0.77 28.26
C MET A 104 -0.03 0.91 27.39
N LYS A 105 -1.09 1.57 27.89
CA LYS A 105 -2.25 1.91 27.06
C LYS A 105 -1.88 2.97 26.02
N SER A 106 -1.32 4.10 26.46
CA SER A 106 -0.92 5.19 25.56
C SER A 106 0.10 4.75 24.50
N LEU A 107 0.96 3.78 24.82
CA LEU A 107 1.90 3.18 23.87
C LEU A 107 1.16 2.38 22.79
N ARG A 108 0.23 1.49 23.16
CA ARG A 108 -0.59 0.74 22.19
C ARG A 108 -1.45 1.65 21.32
N ASP A 109 -2.04 2.68 21.92
CA ASP A 109 -2.84 3.67 21.19
C ASP A 109 -1.96 4.39 20.12
N ALA A 110 -0.72 4.73 20.46
CA ALA A 110 0.25 5.30 19.53
C ALA A 110 0.80 4.30 18.48
N GLU A 111 0.99 3.03 18.82
CA GLU A 111 1.36 1.97 17.88
C GLU A 111 0.30 1.78 16.78
N VAL A 112 -0.99 1.84 17.15
CA VAL A 112 -2.12 1.79 16.22
C VAL A 112 -2.17 3.02 15.31
N GLU A 113 -1.91 4.22 15.84
CA GLU A 113 -1.84 5.44 15.03
C GLU A 113 -0.64 5.41 14.05
N VAL A 114 0.51 4.90 14.49
CA VAL A 114 1.69 4.71 13.64
C VAL A 114 1.42 3.74 12.48
N GLU A 115 0.72 2.61 12.70
CA GLU A 115 0.37 1.72 11.59
C GLU A 115 -0.72 2.30 10.68
N SER A 116 -1.65 3.10 11.22
CA SER A 116 -2.62 3.88 10.42
C SER A 116 -1.91 4.82 9.44
N GLU A 117 -0.89 5.57 9.90
CA GLU A 117 -0.08 6.41 9.02
C GLU A 117 0.80 5.61 8.05
N ARG A 118 1.33 4.45 8.44
CA ARG A 118 2.05 3.54 7.52
C ARG A 118 1.15 3.02 6.39
N VAL A 119 -0.12 2.73 6.66
CA VAL A 119 -1.10 2.35 5.63
C VAL A 119 -1.38 3.55 4.70
N LYS A 120 -1.60 4.75 5.24
CA LYS A 120 -1.80 5.97 4.43
C LYS A 120 -0.59 6.25 3.52
N LEU A 121 0.63 6.10 4.04
CA LEU A 121 1.88 6.24 3.28
C LEU A 121 1.97 5.21 2.15
N ARG A 122 1.73 3.92 2.44
CA ARG A 122 1.71 2.85 1.40
C ARG A 122 0.73 3.16 0.25
N VAL A 123 -0.43 3.73 0.56
CA VAL A 123 -1.42 4.17 -0.45
C VAL A 123 -0.94 5.41 -1.24
N ALA A 124 -0.33 6.39 -0.57
CA ALA A 124 0.24 7.58 -1.22
C ALA A 124 1.39 7.23 -2.18
N GLU A 125 2.30 6.35 -1.75
CA GLU A 125 3.38 5.83 -2.61
C GLU A 125 2.84 5.08 -3.83
N ALA A 126 1.82 4.22 -3.66
CA ALA A 126 1.21 3.49 -4.76
C ALA A 126 0.62 4.44 -5.82
N ARG A 127 -0.08 5.50 -5.38
CA ARG A 127 -0.57 6.58 -6.26
C ARG A 127 0.59 7.29 -6.98
N THR A 128 1.66 7.63 -6.26
CA THR A 128 2.86 8.26 -6.85
C THR A 128 3.55 7.36 -7.88
N ARG A 129 3.65 6.05 -7.61
CA ARG A 129 4.20 5.06 -8.54
C ARG A 129 3.36 4.97 -9.83
N SER A 130 2.03 4.89 -9.72
CA SER A 130 1.13 4.89 -10.88
C SER A 130 1.22 6.18 -11.71
N LEU A 131 1.22 7.36 -11.06
CA LEU A 131 1.38 8.64 -11.75
C LEU A 131 2.74 8.76 -12.46
N LYS A 132 3.82 8.28 -11.82
CA LYS A 132 5.16 8.24 -12.43
C LYS A 132 5.23 7.29 -13.63
N GLY A 133 4.45 6.20 -13.64
CA GLY A 133 4.30 5.29 -14.78
C GLY A 133 3.52 5.89 -15.95
N ILE A 134 2.48 6.69 -15.67
CA ILE A 134 1.63 7.32 -16.69
C ILE A 134 2.31 8.56 -17.32
N TYR A 135 3.16 9.28 -16.57
CA TYR A 135 3.79 10.52 -17.00
C TYR A 135 4.56 10.43 -18.34
N PRO A 136 5.42 9.41 -18.60
CA PRO A 136 6.10 9.26 -19.89
C PRO A 136 5.13 9.09 -21.07
N TRP A 137 4.06 8.31 -20.90
CA TRP A 137 3.05 8.11 -21.95
C TRP A 137 2.28 9.40 -22.24
N ARG A 138 1.86 10.15 -21.20
CA ARG A 138 1.24 11.47 -21.36
C ARG A 138 2.18 12.45 -22.08
N LYS A 139 3.48 12.43 -21.78
CA LYS A 139 4.49 13.26 -22.46
C LYS A 139 4.68 12.86 -23.93
N SER A 140 4.65 11.57 -24.24
CA SER A 140 4.74 11.07 -25.62
C SER A 140 3.51 11.46 -26.44
N LEU A 141 2.30 11.29 -25.89
CA LEU A 141 1.05 11.71 -26.56
C LEU A 141 1.00 13.22 -26.79
N LEU A 142 1.45 14.03 -25.84
CA LEU A 142 1.47 15.48 -26.02
C LEU A 142 2.35 15.87 -27.20
N LYS A 143 3.57 15.29 -27.30
CA LYS A 143 4.44 15.49 -28.47
C LYS A 143 3.78 15.01 -29.76
N GLU A 144 3.12 13.86 -29.76
CA GLU A 144 2.42 13.34 -30.95
C GLU A 144 1.27 14.25 -31.41
N ILE A 145 0.59 14.91 -30.47
CA ILE A 145 -0.42 15.94 -30.76
C ILE A 145 0.23 17.19 -31.33
N ASP A 146 1.33 17.67 -30.74
CA ASP A 146 2.08 18.84 -31.23
C ASP A 146 2.63 18.60 -32.66
N ASP A 147 3.26 17.44 -32.90
CA ASP A 147 3.80 17.03 -34.20
C ASP A 147 2.68 16.95 -35.26
N LYS A 148 1.50 16.39 -34.90
CA LYS A 148 0.32 16.34 -35.79
C LYS A 148 -0.29 17.71 -36.04
N SER A 149 -0.32 18.59 -35.04
CA SER A 149 -0.81 19.97 -35.20
C SER A 149 0.07 20.76 -36.16
N ALA A 150 1.41 20.59 -36.07
CA ALA A 150 2.34 21.21 -37.01
C ALA A 150 2.16 20.68 -38.45
N ALA A 151 1.92 19.38 -38.62
CA ALA A 151 1.61 18.80 -39.94
C ALA A 151 0.25 19.27 -40.51
N PHE A 152 -0.74 19.52 -39.65
CA PHE A 152 -2.02 20.09 -40.08
C PHE A 152 -1.87 21.54 -40.57
N GLU A 153 -1.13 22.39 -39.87
CA GLU A 153 -0.83 23.76 -40.32
C GLU A 153 -0.04 23.77 -41.64
N GLN A 154 0.91 22.85 -41.83
CA GLN A 154 1.63 22.68 -43.09
C GLN A 154 0.72 22.27 -44.25
N THR A 155 -0.21 21.33 -44.03
CA THR A 155 -1.16 20.93 -45.09
C THR A 155 -2.19 22.02 -45.37
N GLN A 156 -2.63 22.79 -44.36
CA GLN A 156 -3.54 23.93 -44.57
C GLN A 156 -2.88 25.11 -45.31
N THR A 157 -1.60 25.41 -45.02
CA THR A 157 -0.86 26.44 -45.76
C THR A 157 -0.56 26.02 -47.20
N LEU A 158 -0.23 24.76 -47.45
CA LEU A 158 -0.10 24.20 -48.80
C LEU A 158 -1.44 24.24 -49.57
N LEU A 159 -2.56 23.92 -48.92
CA LEU A 159 -3.89 23.99 -49.53
C LEU A 159 -4.22 25.42 -49.98
N LYS A 160 -4.02 26.42 -49.10
CA LYS A 160 -4.23 27.84 -49.42
C LYS A 160 -3.37 28.31 -50.60
N ALA A 161 -2.13 27.82 -50.71
CA ALA A 161 -1.27 28.09 -51.87
C ALA A 161 -1.86 27.49 -53.16
N LYS A 162 -2.34 26.24 -53.13
CA LYS A 162 -2.98 25.60 -54.29
C LYS A 162 -4.34 26.19 -54.66
N GLU A 163 -5.09 26.72 -53.70
CA GLU A 163 -6.30 27.51 -53.95
C GLU A 163 -5.94 28.81 -54.71
N SER A 164 -4.84 29.49 -54.35
CA SER A 164 -4.36 30.67 -55.05
C SER A 164 -3.89 30.36 -56.49
N GLU A 165 -3.08 29.32 -56.68
CA GLU A 165 -2.64 28.86 -58.01
C GLU A 165 -3.84 28.50 -58.92
N LEU A 166 -4.87 27.87 -58.37
CA LEU A 166 -6.08 27.50 -59.10
C LEU A 166 -6.92 28.74 -59.51
N VAL A 167 -6.96 29.77 -58.67
CA VAL A 167 -7.60 31.06 -59.01
C VAL A 167 -6.84 31.78 -60.11
N GLU A 168 -5.51 31.79 -60.06
CA GLU A 168 -4.65 32.40 -61.07
C GLU A 168 -4.80 31.70 -62.44
N ALA A 169 -4.67 30.37 -62.49
CA ALA A 169 -4.89 29.59 -63.71
C ALA A 169 -6.31 29.76 -64.27
N ARG A 170 -7.32 29.92 -63.42
CA ARG A 170 -8.70 30.21 -63.85
C ARG A 170 -8.83 31.60 -64.50
N LEU A 171 -8.10 32.60 -64.00
CA LEU A 171 -8.07 33.94 -64.59
C LEU A 171 -7.34 33.94 -65.94
N GLU A 172 -6.22 33.21 -66.06
CA GLU A 172 -5.51 33.03 -67.34
C GLU A 172 -6.41 32.35 -68.38
N ILE A 173 -7.09 31.25 -68.04
CA ILE A 173 -8.05 30.57 -68.92
C ILE A 173 -9.18 31.54 -69.35
N GLN A 174 -9.62 32.45 -68.49
CA GLN A 174 -10.62 33.46 -68.84
C GLN A 174 -10.08 34.51 -69.82
N GLN A 175 -8.82 34.96 -69.65
CA GLN A 175 -8.14 35.87 -70.58
C GLN A 175 -7.90 35.22 -71.96
N LEU A 176 -7.45 33.97 -71.99
CA LEU A 176 -7.26 33.21 -73.23
C LEU A 176 -8.60 33.00 -73.98
N ARG A 177 -9.70 32.77 -73.26
CA ARG A 177 -11.05 32.68 -73.85
C ARG A 177 -11.53 34.00 -74.46
N SER A 178 -11.32 35.14 -73.81
CA SER A 178 -11.69 36.44 -74.41
C SER A 178 -10.79 36.81 -75.60
N GLY A 179 -9.49 36.49 -75.53
CA GLY A 179 -8.57 36.61 -76.67
C GLY A 179 -9.00 35.75 -77.87
N HIS A 180 -9.36 34.48 -77.64
CA HIS A 180 -9.89 33.61 -78.69
C HIS A 180 -11.18 34.17 -79.31
N ALA A 181 -12.14 34.63 -78.49
CA ALA A 181 -13.37 35.22 -78.99
C ALA A 181 -13.12 36.48 -79.85
N SER A 182 -12.15 37.33 -79.46
CA SER A 182 -11.76 38.49 -80.25
C SER A 182 -11.10 38.10 -81.58
N LEU A 183 -10.21 37.10 -81.59
CA LEU A 183 -9.57 36.61 -82.81
C LEU A 183 -10.58 35.92 -83.75
N GLN A 184 -11.57 35.23 -83.21
CA GLN A 184 -12.64 34.59 -83.97
C GLN A 184 -13.52 35.61 -84.70
N LEU A 185 -13.84 36.76 -84.08
CA LEU A 185 -14.56 37.85 -84.73
C LEU A 185 -13.77 38.46 -85.89
N VAL A 186 -12.46 38.73 -85.69
CA VAL A 186 -11.57 39.25 -86.74
C VAL A 186 -11.40 38.24 -87.88
N LEU A 187 -11.34 36.94 -87.59
CA LEU A 187 -11.28 35.90 -88.62
C LEU A 187 -12.54 35.90 -89.50
N GLU A 188 -13.72 36.07 -88.90
CA GLU A 188 -14.99 36.09 -89.63
C GLU A 188 -15.15 37.37 -90.48
N GLU A 189 -14.72 38.52 -89.96
CA GLU A 189 -14.60 39.77 -90.74
C GLU A 189 -13.68 39.58 -91.96
N LYS A 190 -12.53 38.92 -91.79
CA LYS A 190 -11.62 38.61 -92.92
C LYS A 190 -12.14 37.53 -93.87
N ASN A 191 -12.97 36.60 -93.41
CA ASN A 191 -13.68 35.67 -94.29
C ASN A 191 -14.70 36.39 -95.17
N LEU A 192 -15.40 37.41 -94.62
CA LEU A 192 -16.34 38.23 -95.37
C LEU A 192 -15.63 39.11 -96.41
N GLU A 193 -14.57 39.84 -96.01
CA GLU A 193 -13.73 40.61 -96.95
C GLU A 193 -13.19 39.73 -98.10
N LEU A 194 -12.75 38.51 -97.79
CA LEU A 194 -12.28 37.54 -98.79
C LEU A 194 -13.41 37.07 -99.72
N SER A 195 -14.63 36.95 -99.23
CA SER A 195 -15.80 36.59 -100.03
C SER A 195 -16.19 37.71 -101.01
N ASP A 196 -16.21 38.96 -100.53
CA ASP A 196 -16.53 40.13 -101.36
C ASP A 196 -15.43 40.38 -102.42
N ALA A 197 -14.15 40.22 -102.04
CA ALA A 197 -13.04 40.29 -102.98
C ALA A 197 -13.09 39.19 -104.06
N LYS A 198 -13.50 37.96 -103.72
CA LYS A 198 -13.75 36.88 -104.70
C LYS A 198 -14.91 37.22 -105.64
N LYS A 199 -15.99 37.80 -105.11
CA LYS A 199 -17.14 38.21 -105.92
C LYS A 199 -16.75 39.29 -106.94
N MET A 200 -16.03 40.33 -106.52
CA MET A 200 -15.53 41.36 -107.44
C MET A 200 -14.56 40.79 -108.49
N LEU A 201 -13.72 39.82 -108.13
CA LEU A 201 -12.84 39.15 -109.09
C LEU A 201 -13.64 38.36 -110.14
N GLU A 202 -14.74 37.71 -109.75
CA GLU A 202 -15.61 36.99 -110.69
C GLU A 202 -16.40 37.94 -111.60
N GLU A 203 -16.84 39.09 -111.08
CA GLU A 203 -17.45 40.16 -111.88
C GLU A 203 -16.46 40.69 -112.94
N VAL A 204 -15.19 40.93 -112.57
CA VAL A 204 -14.13 41.31 -113.51
C VAL A 204 -13.78 40.18 -114.49
N ASN A 205 -13.80 38.90 -114.07
CA ASN A 205 -13.61 37.77 -114.98
C ASN A 205 -14.72 37.69 -116.04
N GLN A 206 -15.97 37.96 -115.64
CA GLN A 206 -17.13 38.02 -116.54
C GLN A 206 -17.02 39.18 -117.53
N GLU A 207 -16.66 40.39 -117.07
CA GLU A 207 -16.36 41.53 -117.95
C GLU A 207 -15.26 41.20 -118.97
N ILE A 208 -14.19 40.52 -118.55
CA ILE A 208 -13.10 40.06 -119.43
C ILE A 208 -13.60 39.01 -120.44
N ALA A 209 -14.54 38.14 -120.07
CA ALA A 209 -15.15 37.17 -120.98
C ALA A 209 -16.04 37.85 -122.02
N GLU A 210 -16.85 38.84 -121.62
CA GLU A 210 -17.69 39.63 -122.52
C GLU A 210 -16.86 40.50 -123.47
N LEU A 211 -15.81 41.16 -122.98
CA LEU A 211 -14.86 41.91 -123.81
C LEU A 211 -14.13 41.00 -124.82
N LYS A 212 -13.77 39.77 -124.44
CA LYS A 212 -13.23 38.77 -125.39
C LYS A 212 -14.27 38.36 -126.44
N GLY A 213 -15.54 38.17 -126.06
CA GLY A 213 -16.63 37.88 -126.99
C GLY A 213 -16.82 39.01 -128.02
N ILE A 214 -16.85 40.26 -127.55
CA ILE A 214 -16.93 41.45 -128.42
C ILE A 214 -15.69 41.55 -129.32
N LEU A 215 -14.50 41.24 -128.81
CA LEU A 215 -13.26 41.22 -129.59
C LEU A 215 -13.33 40.17 -130.70
N PHE A 216 -13.73 38.93 -130.39
CA PHE A 216 -13.90 37.88 -131.41
C PHE A 216 -14.95 38.25 -132.45
N SER A 217 -16.11 38.82 -132.06
CA SER A 217 -17.10 39.29 -133.03
C SER A 217 -16.58 40.45 -133.90
N ARG A 218 -15.78 41.36 -133.34
CA ARG A 218 -15.10 42.41 -134.12
C ARG A 218 -14.01 41.88 -135.04
N GLU A 219 -13.31 40.83 -134.62
CA GLU A 219 -12.28 40.16 -135.39
C GLU A 219 -12.91 39.36 -136.54
N ASP A 220 -14.03 38.67 -136.32
CA ASP A 220 -14.85 38.02 -137.36
C ASP A 220 -15.45 39.04 -138.34
N GLU A 221 -16.00 40.16 -137.86
CA GLU A 221 -16.46 41.28 -138.70
C GLU A 221 -15.32 41.82 -139.59
N LEU A 222 -14.12 41.99 -139.01
CA LEU A 222 -12.94 42.47 -139.73
C LEU A 222 -12.47 41.47 -140.78
N HIS A 223 -12.40 40.17 -140.44
CA HIS A 223 -12.10 39.11 -141.42
C HIS A 223 -13.14 39.08 -142.54
N GLN A 224 -14.43 39.17 -142.23
CA GLN A 224 -15.51 39.16 -143.23
C GLN A 224 -15.46 40.41 -144.12
N ALA A 225 -15.15 41.59 -143.57
CA ALA A 225 -14.96 42.81 -144.34
C ALA A 225 -13.74 42.72 -145.27
N ILE A 226 -12.61 42.17 -144.79
CA ILE A 226 -11.41 41.92 -145.60
C ILE A 226 -11.70 40.92 -146.72
N PHE A 227 -12.43 39.84 -146.44
CA PHE A 227 -12.85 38.87 -147.46
C PHE A 227 -13.78 39.50 -148.49
N ALA A 228 -14.75 40.34 -148.10
CA ALA A 228 -15.63 41.04 -149.02
C ALA A 228 -14.89 42.10 -149.87
N GLU A 229 -13.94 42.85 -149.28
CA GLU A 229 -13.11 43.78 -150.06
C GLU A 229 -12.23 43.01 -151.05
N ALA A 230 -11.58 41.93 -150.61
CA ALA A 230 -10.83 41.02 -151.49
C ALA A 230 -11.71 40.42 -152.60
N GLU A 231 -12.97 40.05 -152.31
CA GLU A 231 -13.94 39.58 -153.29
C GLU A 231 -14.27 40.65 -154.33
N THR A 232 -14.52 41.91 -153.94
CA THR A 232 -14.72 43.00 -154.92
C THR A 232 -13.45 43.37 -155.71
N VAL A 233 -12.26 43.13 -155.16
CA VAL A 233 -10.98 43.25 -155.89
C VAL A 233 -10.83 42.11 -156.88
N VAL A 234 -11.17 40.88 -156.51
CA VAL A 234 -11.23 39.72 -157.43
C VAL A 234 -12.30 39.93 -158.50
N GLU A 235 -13.45 40.51 -158.19
CA GLU A 235 -14.51 40.79 -159.15
C GLU A 235 -14.08 41.88 -160.16
N LYS A 236 -13.41 42.94 -159.71
CA LYS A 236 -12.71 43.91 -160.60
C LYS A 236 -11.64 43.25 -161.46
N ILE A 237 -10.88 42.30 -160.92
CA ILE A 237 -9.90 41.52 -161.69
C ILE A 237 -10.63 40.67 -162.74
N VAL A 238 -11.73 40.00 -162.39
CA VAL A 238 -12.53 39.17 -163.31
C VAL A 238 -13.13 40.00 -164.45
N ASP A 239 -13.66 41.18 -164.18
CA ASP A 239 -14.22 42.05 -165.22
C ASP A 239 -13.16 42.70 -166.10
N LEU A 240 -11.97 43.02 -165.57
CA LEU A 240 -10.82 43.43 -166.39
C LEU A 240 -10.20 42.25 -167.17
N THR A 241 -10.29 41.02 -166.65
CA THR A 241 -9.76 39.80 -167.31
C THR A 241 -10.63 39.36 -168.49
N LYS A 242 -11.90 39.77 -168.56
CA LYS A 242 -12.78 39.47 -169.71
C LYS A 242 -12.36 40.14 -171.03
N GLU A 243 -11.44 41.10 -171.02
CA GLU A 243 -10.95 41.75 -172.26
C GLU A 243 -9.55 41.25 -172.72
N VAL A 244 -8.78 40.54 -171.88
CA VAL A 244 -7.43 40.07 -172.24
C VAL A 244 -7.32 38.54 -172.19
N VAL A 245 -7.38 37.94 -173.38
CA VAL A 245 -7.36 36.49 -173.60
C VAL A 245 -5.96 35.88 -173.34
N LEU A 246 -5.97 34.82 -172.51
CA LEU A 246 -5.06 33.66 -172.48
C LEU A 246 -3.67 33.81 -173.15
N SER A 247 -2.59 33.86 -172.37
CA SER A 247 -1.27 33.46 -172.89
C SER A 247 -0.30 32.91 -171.81
N PHE A 248 0.36 31.81 -172.20
CA PHE A 248 1.63 31.26 -171.72
C PHE A 248 1.80 30.71 -170.29
N ASN A 249 2.92 30.00 -170.12
CA ASN A 249 3.15 28.94 -169.13
C ASN A 249 4.32 29.23 -168.15
N GLU A 250 4.55 28.24 -167.29
CA GLU A 250 5.88 27.78 -166.82
C GLU A 250 6.65 28.64 -165.80
N GLU A 251 6.42 28.28 -164.52
CA GLU A 251 7.40 27.55 -163.69
C GLU A 251 8.71 28.27 -163.25
N GLY A 252 8.89 28.38 -161.93
CA GLY A 252 10.20 28.74 -161.34
C GLY A 252 10.18 29.09 -159.83
N CYS A 253 10.92 28.28 -159.05
CA CYS A 253 11.77 28.61 -157.89
C CYS A 253 11.77 30.04 -157.28
N SER A 254 11.96 30.27 -155.97
CA SER A 254 12.23 29.42 -154.79
C SER A 254 12.31 30.28 -153.51
N ALA A 255 12.61 29.65 -152.36
CA ALA A 255 13.58 30.10 -151.34
C ALA A 255 13.07 30.66 -149.98
N LEU A 256 13.69 30.11 -148.92
CA LEU A 256 14.02 30.69 -147.60
C LEU A 256 12.92 30.95 -146.55
N SER A 257 13.04 30.19 -145.44
CA SER A 257 12.73 30.65 -144.07
C SER A 257 13.68 31.77 -143.63
N PRO A 258 13.43 32.48 -142.50
CA PRO A 258 14.17 32.09 -141.29
C PRO A 258 13.49 32.37 -139.92
N LEU A 259 14.13 31.81 -138.87
CA LEU A 259 14.37 32.24 -137.48
C LEU A 259 13.69 33.52 -136.90
N ASP A 260 13.50 33.69 -135.58
CA ASP A 260 13.30 32.77 -134.42
C ASP A 260 12.61 33.62 -133.28
N HIS A 261 13.11 34.04 -132.10
CA HIS A 261 14.25 33.71 -131.23
C HIS A 261 14.08 34.26 -129.78
N ASN A 262 14.52 33.51 -128.74
CA ASN A 262 14.99 33.98 -127.40
C ASN A 262 14.01 34.68 -126.40
N ASN A 263 14.29 34.77 -125.07
CA ASN A 263 14.90 33.82 -124.09
C ASN A 263 14.81 34.38 -122.62
N VAL A 264 15.17 33.53 -121.63
CA VAL A 264 15.88 33.88 -120.37
C VAL A 264 15.19 34.59 -119.17
N ARG A 265 15.35 33.93 -117.98
CA ARG A 265 15.56 34.40 -116.58
C ARG A 265 14.43 34.49 -115.51
N LEU A 266 14.85 34.04 -114.31
CA LEU A 266 14.32 34.22 -112.95
C LEU A 266 15.17 35.30 -112.21
N PRO A 267 15.03 35.63 -110.89
CA PRO A 267 14.05 35.25 -109.83
C PRO A 267 13.53 36.52 -109.06
N PRO A 268 13.48 36.56 -107.69
CA PRO A 268 12.52 36.04 -106.67
C PRO A 268 11.60 37.22 -106.16
N PRO A 269 11.19 37.47 -104.88
CA PRO A 269 11.19 36.70 -103.61
C PRO A 269 9.90 36.80 -102.70
N LEU A 270 10.01 36.27 -101.46
CA LEU A 270 9.21 36.52 -100.23
C LEU A 270 7.74 36.07 -100.11
N LEU A 271 7.54 34.87 -99.55
CA LEU A 271 6.80 34.69 -98.29
C LEU A 271 7.39 33.50 -97.49
N TYR A 272 7.06 33.36 -96.20
CA TYR A 272 7.82 32.53 -95.24
C TYR A 272 6.93 31.55 -94.45
N GLY A 273 7.36 30.27 -94.36
CA GLY A 273 6.85 29.27 -93.42
C GLY A 273 6.03 28.11 -94.02
N PRO A 274 5.70 27.05 -93.24
CA PRO A 274 6.00 26.88 -91.82
C PRO A 274 6.78 25.57 -91.48
N ALA A 275 7.99 25.39 -92.01
CA ALA A 275 8.81 24.21 -91.70
C ALA A 275 9.27 24.12 -90.22
N ASP A 276 9.45 25.26 -89.53
CA ASP A 276 9.88 25.27 -88.12
C ASP A 276 8.74 24.99 -87.12
N GLY A 277 7.46 25.18 -87.49
CA GLY A 277 6.34 25.00 -86.55
C GLY A 277 6.25 23.57 -86.02
N PHE A 278 6.29 22.58 -86.92
CA PHE A 278 6.26 21.16 -86.57
C PHE A 278 7.50 20.72 -85.78
N LYS A 279 8.65 21.34 -86.06
CA LYS A 279 9.93 21.10 -85.37
C LYS A 279 9.94 21.69 -83.95
N TRP A 280 9.30 22.84 -83.75
CA TRP A 280 9.12 23.44 -82.43
C TRP A 280 8.11 22.65 -81.58
N GLN A 281 6.95 22.30 -82.15
CA GLN A 281 5.95 21.43 -81.50
C GLN A 281 6.54 20.07 -81.10
N LYS A 282 7.30 19.42 -81.99
CA LYS A 282 8.01 18.19 -81.67
C LYS A 282 8.97 18.39 -80.49
N LYS A 283 9.78 19.45 -80.49
CA LYS A 283 10.73 19.74 -79.40
C LYS A 283 10.03 20.06 -78.07
N GLN A 284 8.86 20.71 -78.10
CA GLN A 284 8.02 20.93 -76.92
C GLN A 284 7.52 19.60 -76.34
N LEU A 285 6.96 18.73 -77.17
CA LEU A 285 6.50 17.40 -76.76
C LEU A 285 7.65 16.50 -76.25
N GLU A 286 8.84 16.58 -76.86
CA GLU A 286 10.03 15.88 -76.37
C GLU A 286 10.47 16.38 -74.96
N ALA A 287 10.37 17.69 -74.69
CA ALA A 287 10.66 18.25 -73.38
C ALA A 287 9.59 17.90 -72.32
N GLU A 288 8.31 17.91 -72.69
CA GLU A 288 7.19 17.52 -71.82
C GLU A 288 7.22 16.01 -71.49
N LEU A 289 7.60 15.18 -72.46
CA LEU A 289 7.79 13.74 -72.27
C LEU A 289 8.98 13.44 -71.34
N GLU A 290 10.12 14.14 -71.48
CA GLU A 290 11.23 13.97 -70.54
C GLU A 290 10.92 14.55 -69.15
N PHE A 291 10.18 15.66 -69.04
CA PHE A 291 9.71 16.19 -67.75
C PHE A 291 8.78 15.20 -67.02
N THR A 292 7.78 14.66 -67.72
CA THR A 292 6.88 13.63 -67.15
C THR A 292 7.65 12.36 -66.80
N ARG A 293 8.66 11.95 -67.59
CA ARG A 293 9.57 10.84 -67.26
C ARG A 293 10.48 11.11 -66.06
N GLN A 294 10.86 12.36 -65.80
CA GLN A 294 11.61 12.74 -64.59
C GLN A 294 10.69 12.80 -63.36
N SER A 295 9.48 13.33 -63.51
CA SER A 295 8.44 13.33 -62.48
C SER A 295 8.07 11.89 -62.05
N LEU A 296 7.90 10.97 -63.01
CA LEU A 296 7.66 9.55 -62.73
C LEU A 296 8.82 8.93 -61.92
N ARG A 297 10.07 9.15 -62.35
CA ARG A 297 11.26 8.67 -61.61
C ARG A 297 11.36 9.24 -60.19
N ALA A 298 10.95 10.49 -59.97
CA ALA A 298 10.87 11.08 -58.64
C ALA A 298 9.81 10.36 -57.79
N LYS A 299 8.62 10.07 -58.35
CA LYS A 299 7.55 9.33 -57.66
C LYS A 299 7.90 7.87 -57.39
N GLU A 300 8.59 7.19 -58.30
CA GLU A 300 9.15 5.85 -58.06
C GLU A 300 10.12 5.85 -56.86
N MET A 301 10.99 6.87 -56.76
CA MET A 301 11.92 7.02 -55.63
C MET A 301 11.22 7.40 -54.31
N GLU A 302 10.16 8.22 -54.35
CA GLU A 302 9.31 8.51 -53.18
C GLU A 302 8.61 7.24 -52.67
N ILE A 303 8.07 6.41 -53.57
CA ILE A 303 7.42 5.13 -53.23
C ILE A 303 8.42 4.17 -52.59
N LEU A 304 9.62 4.00 -53.17
CA LEU A 304 10.68 3.15 -52.61
C LEU A 304 11.21 3.67 -51.25
N ALA A 305 11.10 4.97 -50.97
CA ALA A 305 11.41 5.54 -49.66
C ALA A 305 10.29 5.26 -48.65
N ALA A 306 9.02 5.39 -49.06
CA ALA A 306 7.86 5.08 -48.23
C ALA A 306 7.76 3.59 -47.87
N GLU A 307 8.06 2.69 -48.81
CA GLU A 307 8.12 1.24 -48.60
C GLU A 307 9.19 0.87 -47.55
N LYS A 308 10.38 1.48 -47.64
CA LYS A 308 11.44 1.30 -46.63
C LYS A 308 11.01 1.85 -45.27
N ALA A 309 10.34 3.00 -45.22
CA ALA A 309 9.81 3.54 -43.97
C ALA A 309 8.73 2.63 -43.35
N LEU A 310 7.88 2.00 -44.17
CA LEU A 310 6.87 1.03 -43.74
C LEU A 310 7.53 -0.20 -43.11
N THR A 311 8.48 -0.85 -43.79
CA THR A 311 9.16 -2.05 -43.27
C THR A 311 9.91 -1.81 -41.95
N ILE A 312 10.46 -0.61 -41.74
CA ILE A 312 11.04 -0.20 -40.45
C ILE A 312 9.96 -0.09 -39.37
N LYS A 313 8.78 0.47 -39.69
CA LYS A 313 7.65 0.58 -38.77
C LYS A 313 7.01 -0.76 -38.45
N ASP A 314 6.96 -1.70 -39.38
CA ASP A 314 6.47 -3.06 -39.13
C ASP A 314 7.38 -3.81 -38.14
N GLU A 315 8.70 -3.68 -38.25
CA GLU A 315 9.63 -4.29 -37.29
C GLU A 315 9.61 -3.57 -35.93
N GLU A 316 9.44 -2.24 -35.88
CA GLU A 316 9.17 -1.51 -34.64
C GLU A 316 7.87 -2.02 -33.95
N LEU A 317 6.78 -2.18 -34.70
CA LEU A 317 5.51 -2.70 -34.18
C LEU A 317 5.65 -4.13 -33.67
N LYS A 318 6.34 -5.00 -34.40
CA LYS A 318 6.68 -6.38 -34.00
C LYS A 318 7.49 -6.41 -32.70
N MET A 319 8.46 -5.51 -32.53
CA MET A 319 9.21 -5.34 -31.28
C MET A 319 8.40 -4.74 -30.13
N VAL A 320 7.30 -4.02 -30.41
CA VAL A 320 6.34 -3.55 -29.39
C VAL A 320 5.38 -4.68 -28.98
N LEU A 321 4.87 -5.46 -29.94
CA LEU A 321 4.02 -6.62 -29.67
C LEU A 321 4.73 -7.66 -28.79
N GLN A 322 5.97 -8.03 -29.09
CA GLN A 322 6.76 -8.94 -28.25
C GLN A 322 6.93 -8.44 -26.80
N LYS A 323 7.00 -7.11 -26.59
CA LYS A 323 7.05 -6.51 -25.24
C LYS A 323 5.68 -6.52 -24.56
N LEU A 324 4.59 -6.39 -25.32
CA LEU A 324 3.23 -6.49 -24.81
C LEU A 324 2.94 -7.92 -24.33
N ASP A 325 3.25 -8.93 -25.16
CA ASP A 325 3.15 -10.36 -24.82
C ASP A 325 3.93 -10.71 -23.54
N ALA A 326 5.12 -10.12 -23.36
CA ALA A 326 5.93 -10.32 -22.17
C ALA A 326 5.26 -9.72 -20.92
N ARG A 327 4.73 -8.48 -21.01
CA ARG A 327 4.00 -7.84 -19.92
C ARG A 327 2.68 -8.54 -19.58
N GLU A 328 1.97 -9.08 -20.58
CA GLU A 328 0.76 -9.86 -20.32
C GLU A 328 1.09 -11.15 -19.56
N LYS A 329 2.17 -11.85 -19.94
CA LYS A 329 2.67 -13.02 -19.20
C LYS A 329 3.04 -12.68 -17.75
N GLU A 330 3.80 -11.61 -17.52
CA GLU A 330 4.11 -11.10 -16.17
C GLU A 330 2.82 -10.84 -15.35
N ILE A 331 1.80 -10.21 -15.94
CA ILE A 331 0.52 -9.95 -15.28
C ILE A 331 -0.23 -11.27 -14.95
N THR A 332 -0.17 -12.27 -15.83
CA THR A 332 -0.77 -13.59 -15.54
C THR A 332 -0.02 -14.39 -14.46
N GLU A 333 1.27 -14.11 -14.26
CA GLU A 333 2.10 -14.71 -13.21
C GLU A 333 1.77 -14.09 -11.85
N LEU A 334 1.88 -12.76 -11.74
CA LEU A 334 1.53 -11.97 -10.54
C LEU A 334 0.09 -12.25 -10.06
N LYS A 335 -0.84 -12.47 -11.01
CA LYS A 335 -2.23 -12.84 -10.69
C LYS A 335 -2.36 -14.25 -10.10
N ARG A 336 -1.45 -15.17 -10.43
CA ARG A 336 -1.41 -16.53 -9.86
C ARG A 336 -0.80 -16.52 -8.46
N GLU A 337 0.34 -15.84 -8.30
CA GLU A 337 1.00 -15.59 -7.00
C GLU A 337 -0.01 -14.98 -6.02
N MET A 338 -0.72 -13.92 -6.40
CA MET A 338 -1.75 -13.28 -5.58
C MET A 338 -2.92 -14.20 -5.20
N MET A 339 -3.23 -15.25 -5.98
CA MET A 339 -4.22 -16.25 -5.58
C MET A 339 -3.63 -17.30 -4.62
N GLN A 340 -2.35 -17.66 -4.79
CA GLN A 340 -1.64 -18.53 -3.84
C GLN A 340 -1.49 -17.84 -2.48
N ASP A 341 -0.99 -16.61 -2.42
CA ASP A 341 -0.93 -15.77 -1.21
C ASP A 341 -2.27 -15.72 -0.45
N LYS A 342 -3.37 -15.61 -1.20
CA LYS A 342 -4.73 -15.55 -0.66
C LYS A 342 -5.20 -16.89 -0.09
N ASP A 343 -4.93 -18.00 -0.77
CA ASP A 343 -5.33 -19.33 -0.29
C ASP A 343 -4.39 -19.84 0.82
N ASP A 344 -3.13 -19.42 0.85
CA ASP A 344 -2.20 -19.63 1.97
C ASP A 344 -2.60 -18.80 3.19
N LEU A 345 -2.99 -17.53 3.02
CA LEU A 345 -3.56 -16.70 4.10
C LEU A 345 -4.86 -17.32 4.64
N ARG A 346 -5.69 -17.92 3.77
CA ARG A 346 -6.88 -18.67 4.16
C ARG A 346 -6.52 -19.94 4.95
N GLN A 347 -5.49 -20.69 4.55
CA GLN A 347 -5.00 -21.85 5.30
C GLN A 347 -4.47 -21.44 6.67
N LEU A 348 -3.66 -20.38 6.75
CA LEU A 348 -3.16 -19.82 8.02
C LEU A 348 -4.31 -19.38 8.94
N ASN A 349 -5.33 -18.73 8.39
CA ASN A 349 -6.52 -18.34 9.16
C ASN A 349 -7.34 -19.57 9.63
N ALA A 350 -7.44 -20.62 8.80
CA ALA A 350 -8.09 -21.87 9.19
C ALA A 350 -7.31 -22.62 10.29
N LEU A 351 -5.98 -22.71 10.19
CA LEU A 351 -5.10 -23.31 11.20
C LEU A 351 -5.10 -22.51 12.52
N ALA A 352 -5.19 -21.18 12.43
CA ALA A 352 -5.41 -20.33 13.60
C ALA A 352 -6.76 -20.65 14.26
N GLN A 353 -7.86 -20.66 13.48
CA GLN A 353 -9.19 -20.97 13.98
C GLN A 353 -9.32 -22.41 14.51
N GLU A 354 -8.56 -23.38 13.97
CA GLU A 354 -8.50 -24.75 14.49
C GLU A 354 -7.82 -24.81 15.86
N ARG A 355 -6.67 -24.15 16.03
CA ARG A 355 -5.95 -24.08 17.32
C ARG A 355 -6.68 -23.28 18.39
N ILE A 356 -7.49 -22.31 17.97
CA ILE A 356 -8.21 -21.36 18.84
C ILE A 356 -9.63 -21.88 19.13
N GLY A 357 -10.23 -22.62 18.20
CA GLY A 357 -11.57 -23.20 18.33
C GLY A 357 -12.68 -22.16 18.28
N GLU A 358 -13.70 -22.32 19.11
CA GLU A 358 -14.75 -21.31 19.37
C GLU A 358 -14.33 -20.27 20.42
N LYS A 359 -13.30 -20.58 21.23
CA LYS A 359 -12.75 -19.65 22.23
C LYS A 359 -12.10 -18.47 21.51
N SER A 360 -12.26 -17.25 21.98
CA SER A 360 -11.47 -16.12 21.47
C SER A 360 -10.04 -16.14 22.02
N VAL A 361 -9.14 -15.37 21.41
CA VAL A 361 -7.80 -15.10 21.99
C VAL A 361 -7.89 -14.48 23.39
N GLY A 362 -8.99 -13.75 23.68
CA GLY A 362 -9.29 -13.27 25.02
C GLY A 362 -9.63 -14.38 26.00
N ASP A 363 -10.41 -15.38 25.56
CA ASP A 363 -10.79 -16.52 26.40
C ASP A 363 -9.59 -17.43 26.71
N LEU A 364 -8.70 -17.65 25.73
CA LEU A 364 -7.41 -18.34 25.98
C LEU A 364 -6.51 -17.55 26.94
N ALA A 365 -6.53 -16.21 26.90
CA ALA A 365 -5.79 -15.39 27.85
C ALA A 365 -6.40 -15.45 29.27
N ILE A 366 -7.72 -15.50 29.38
CA ILE A 366 -8.44 -15.68 30.65
C ILE A 366 -8.17 -17.08 31.23
N GLU A 367 -8.26 -18.13 30.40
CA GLU A 367 -7.97 -19.51 30.80
C GLU A 367 -6.52 -19.69 31.28
N LYS A 368 -5.55 -19.03 30.60
CA LYS A 368 -4.16 -18.98 31.09
C LYS A 368 -4.06 -18.27 32.45
N LEU A 369 -4.68 -17.11 32.61
CA LEU A 369 -4.63 -16.36 33.88
C LEU A 369 -5.33 -17.10 35.03
N GLN A 370 -6.38 -17.88 34.73
CA GLN A 370 -7.04 -18.76 35.71
C GLN A 370 -6.15 -19.94 36.11
N LEU A 371 -5.43 -20.55 35.16
CA LEU A 371 -4.44 -21.59 35.46
C LEU A 371 -3.28 -21.03 36.32
N GLU A 372 -2.79 -19.85 35.98
CA GLU A 372 -1.69 -19.15 36.67
C GLU A 372 -2.11 -18.74 38.10
N ALA A 373 -3.35 -18.28 38.28
CA ALA A 373 -3.94 -18.04 39.60
C ALA A 373 -4.09 -19.32 40.43
N ALA A 374 -4.64 -20.40 39.85
CA ALA A 374 -4.79 -21.69 40.53
C ALA A 374 -3.43 -22.30 40.93
N GLN A 375 -2.39 -22.12 40.11
CA GLN A 375 -1.03 -22.54 40.45
C GLN A 375 -0.48 -21.75 41.64
N LEU A 376 -0.70 -20.43 41.70
CA LEU A 376 -0.30 -19.59 42.83
C LEU A 376 -1.10 -19.89 44.11
N GLU A 377 -2.38 -20.27 44.00
CA GLU A 377 -3.18 -20.73 45.13
C GLU A 377 -2.66 -22.06 45.70
N VAL A 378 -2.24 -23.01 44.84
CA VAL A 378 -1.59 -24.25 45.26
C VAL A 378 -0.23 -23.98 45.90
N GLU A 379 0.59 -23.08 45.35
CA GLU A 379 1.88 -22.69 45.95
C GLU A 379 1.69 -22.03 47.33
N ALA A 380 0.70 -21.14 47.47
CA ALA A 380 0.36 -20.53 48.75
C ALA A 380 -0.14 -21.56 49.78
N ALA A 381 -1.01 -22.49 49.38
CA ALA A 381 -1.54 -23.53 50.26
C ALA A 381 -0.47 -24.54 50.72
N THR A 382 0.40 -24.97 49.80
CA THR A 382 1.51 -25.90 50.12
C THR A 382 2.55 -25.26 51.04
N ASN A 383 2.93 -24.00 50.80
CA ASN A 383 3.81 -23.22 51.66
C ASN A 383 3.19 -22.98 53.07
N ALA A 384 1.88 -22.69 53.13
CA ALA A 384 1.16 -22.58 54.39
C ALA A 384 1.16 -23.89 55.18
N LEU A 385 0.89 -25.03 54.53
CA LEU A 385 0.97 -26.36 55.16
C LEU A 385 2.38 -26.65 55.70
N GLN A 386 3.41 -26.45 54.89
CA GLN A 386 4.82 -26.63 55.30
C GLN A 386 5.15 -25.79 56.54
N LYS A 387 4.70 -24.53 56.59
CA LYS A 387 4.92 -23.64 57.73
C LYS A 387 4.15 -24.07 58.98
N ILE A 388 2.96 -24.64 58.83
CA ILE A 388 2.20 -25.25 59.95
C ILE A 388 2.93 -26.49 60.47
N THR A 389 3.50 -27.33 59.59
CA THR A 389 4.35 -28.47 60.01
C THR A 389 5.56 -28.00 60.81
N GLU A 390 6.26 -26.95 60.35
CA GLU A 390 7.44 -26.39 61.02
C GLU A 390 7.09 -25.87 62.43
N MET A 391 6.03 -25.06 62.53
CA MET A 391 5.54 -24.55 63.83
C MET A 391 5.05 -25.68 64.75
N SER A 392 4.39 -26.70 64.22
CA SER A 392 3.94 -27.86 65.00
C SER A 392 5.12 -28.67 65.55
N ARG A 393 6.18 -28.84 64.75
CA ARG A 393 7.44 -29.48 65.16
C ARG A 393 8.17 -28.67 66.23
N GLU A 394 8.26 -27.35 66.06
CA GLU A 394 8.79 -26.44 67.09
C GLU A 394 8.02 -26.53 68.41
N LEU A 395 6.69 -26.50 68.35
CA LEU A 395 5.82 -26.58 69.54
C LEU A 395 5.94 -27.94 70.22
N LEU A 396 5.98 -29.05 69.46
CA LEU A 396 6.17 -30.38 70.02
C LEU A 396 7.54 -30.54 70.70
N ASN A 397 8.61 -29.99 70.10
CA ASN A 397 9.95 -29.97 70.69
C ASN A 397 9.98 -29.15 71.99
N LYS A 398 9.36 -27.96 71.98
CA LYS A 398 9.24 -27.09 73.18
C LYS A 398 8.43 -27.77 74.29
N ALA A 399 7.32 -28.43 73.95
CA ALA A 399 6.50 -29.23 74.87
C ALA A 399 7.17 -30.55 75.32
N GLY A 400 8.20 -31.00 74.62
CA GLY A 400 9.12 -32.05 75.08
C GLY A 400 10.01 -31.54 76.20
N LEU A 401 10.69 -30.42 75.97
CA LEU A 401 11.65 -29.81 76.89
C LEU A 401 11.04 -29.36 78.23
N THR A 402 9.77 -28.93 78.27
CA THR A 402 9.08 -28.61 79.53
C THR A 402 8.82 -29.82 80.44
N ILE A 403 9.07 -31.05 79.97
CA ILE A 403 8.89 -32.27 80.78
C ILE A 403 10.25 -32.80 81.32
N GLU A 404 11.37 -32.48 80.67
CA GLU A 404 12.71 -32.88 81.13
C GLU A 404 13.34 -31.89 82.12
N ALA A 405 12.81 -30.66 82.19
CA ALA A 405 13.32 -29.61 83.09
C ALA A 405 13.03 -29.83 84.59
N ASP A 406 12.26 -30.85 84.96
CA ASP A 406 11.78 -31.10 86.33
C ASP A 406 12.53 -32.27 87.05
N TYR A 407 13.64 -32.75 86.46
CA TYR A 407 14.34 -33.97 86.89
C TYR A 407 15.85 -33.83 87.16
N ASP A 408 16.36 -32.65 87.58
CA ASP A 408 17.49 -32.65 88.51
C ASP A 408 17.65 -31.37 89.37
N THR A 409 17.17 -31.43 90.62
CA THR A 409 17.83 -30.86 91.83
C THR A 409 17.06 -31.38 93.04
N SER A 410 17.61 -32.38 93.74
CA SER A 410 17.00 -32.90 94.98
C SER A 410 17.95 -32.74 96.17
N LEU A 411 17.47 -32.15 97.28
CA LEU A 411 18.19 -32.15 98.55
C LEU A 411 17.26 -31.81 99.75
N PHE A 412 16.74 -32.87 100.39
CA PHE A 412 16.27 -32.97 101.79
C PHE A 412 15.10 -32.05 102.24
N GLU A 413 13.89 -32.58 102.51
CA GLU A 413 13.42 -33.25 103.76
C GLU A 413 13.08 -32.24 104.92
N GLN A 414 11.99 -32.37 105.72
CA GLN A 414 11.05 -33.48 105.92
C GLN A 414 9.68 -33.04 106.53
N ASN A 415 8.57 -33.66 106.05
CA ASN A 415 7.30 -34.05 106.73
C ASN A 415 6.51 -33.13 107.71
N GLY A 416 5.20 -32.94 107.43
CA GLY A 416 4.18 -32.58 108.45
C GLY A 416 2.77 -32.27 107.91
N SER A 417 1.78 -33.14 108.14
CA SER A 417 0.34 -32.98 107.77
C SER A 417 -0.37 -31.84 108.55
N GLU A 418 -1.52 -31.27 108.15
CA GLU A 418 -2.66 -31.80 107.37
C GLU A 418 -3.59 -30.66 106.81
N ALA A 419 -4.72 -31.04 106.18
CA ALA A 419 -5.97 -30.24 105.98
C ALA A 419 -6.11 -29.21 104.83
N ARG A 420 -6.35 -29.75 103.62
CA ARG A 420 -7.58 -29.54 102.81
C ARG A 420 -8.14 -28.10 102.64
N ILE A 421 -7.93 -27.52 101.45
CA ILE A 421 -8.96 -26.84 100.63
C ILE A 421 -8.64 -27.08 99.15
N ASN A 422 -9.67 -27.21 98.31
CA ASN A 422 -9.58 -27.80 96.97
C ASN A 422 -8.67 -27.00 96.01
N ALA A 423 -7.54 -27.58 95.60
CA ALA A 423 -6.93 -27.30 94.30
C ALA A 423 -7.66 -28.14 93.24
N ILE A 424 -7.97 -27.54 92.09
CA ILE A 424 -8.53 -28.24 90.93
C ILE A 424 -7.38 -29.02 90.27
N SER A 425 -7.52 -30.34 90.19
CA SER A 425 -6.46 -31.26 89.73
C SER A 425 -6.55 -31.56 88.23
N ASP A 426 -6.71 -30.53 87.40
CA ASP A 426 -6.84 -30.65 85.93
C ASP A 426 -5.46 -30.83 85.26
N ASN A 427 -4.69 -31.81 85.75
CA ASN A 427 -3.29 -32.02 85.39
C ASN A 427 -3.09 -32.98 84.20
N GLU A 428 -4.16 -33.30 83.46
CA GLU A 428 -4.11 -34.02 82.18
C GLU A 428 -3.62 -33.13 81.03
N CYS A 429 -3.80 -31.80 81.17
CA CYS A 429 -3.54 -30.78 80.16
C CYS A 429 -2.21 -30.91 79.38
N PRO A 430 -1.00 -31.02 80.00
CA PRO A 430 0.25 -31.07 79.23
C PRO A 430 0.43 -32.37 78.44
N ALA A 431 -0.09 -33.51 78.94
CA ALA A 431 -0.01 -34.79 78.25
C ALA A 431 -1.00 -34.87 77.08
N GLU A 432 -2.22 -34.35 77.28
CA GLU A 432 -3.27 -34.29 76.26
C GLU A 432 -2.96 -33.27 75.16
N VAL A 433 -2.41 -32.10 75.51
CA VAL A 433 -1.87 -31.14 74.53
C VAL A 433 -0.72 -31.76 73.73
N LYS A 434 0.14 -32.58 74.35
CA LYS A 434 1.26 -33.25 73.66
C LYS A 434 0.78 -34.36 72.71
N SER A 435 -0.24 -35.14 73.08
CA SER A 435 -0.82 -36.15 72.20
C SER A 435 -1.60 -35.51 71.05
N GLU A 436 -2.35 -34.44 71.29
CA GLU A 436 -3.05 -33.70 70.25
C GLU A 436 -2.11 -32.94 69.29
N LEU A 437 -1.03 -32.33 69.79
CA LEU A 437 0.03 -31.76 68.93
C LEU A 437 0.71 -32.84 68.09
N SER A 438 0.94 -34.04 68.65
CA SER A 438 1.48 -35.17 67.89
C SER A 438 0.51 -35.65 66.80
N ARG A 439 -0.79 -35.69 67.11
CA ARG A 439 -1.86 -36.05 66.16
C ARG A 439 -1.99 -35.00 65.04
N LEU A 440 -1.96 -33.71 65.39
CA LEU A 440 -2.00 -32.59 64.45
C LEU A 440 -0.76 -32.55 63.55
N LEU A 441 0.44 -32.77 64.10
CA LEU A 441 1.66 -32.89 63.32
C LEU A 441 1.57 -34.07 62.34
N THR A 442 1.15 -35.25 62.80
CA THR A 442 0.99 -36.44 61.95
C THR A 442 0.00 -36.19 60.80
N LEU A 443 -1.15 -35.57 61.10
CA LEU A 443 -2.15 -35.21 60.10
C LEU A 443 -1.61 -34.19 59.08
N THR A 444 -0.85 -33.18 59.55
CA THR A 444 -0.27 -32.16 58.67
C THR A 444 0.85 -32.75 57.81
N GLU A 445 1.70 -33.62 58.35
CA GLU A 445 2.73 -34.34 57.58
C GLU A 445 2.13 -35.31 56.56
N GLN A 446 0.96 -35.90 56.84
CA GLN A 446 0.21 -36.68 55.86
C GLN A 446 -0.33 -35.79 54.74
N LEU A 447 -0.95 -34.65 55.05
CA LEU A 447 -1.43 -33.68 54.05
C LEU A 447 -0.29 -33.11 53.20
N VAL A 448 0.89 -32.86 53.78
CA VAL A 448 2.11 -32.43 53.07
C VAL A 448 2.64 -33.51 52.11
N LYS A 449 2.51 -34.80 52.45
CA LYS A 449 2.84 -35.92 51.57
C LYS A 449 1.81 -36.11 50.46
N GLU A 450 0.51 -36.04 50.78
CA GLU A 450 -0.59 -36.15 49.82
C GLU A 450 -0.62 -34.97 48.83
N ALA A 451 -0.17 -33.77 49.26
CA ALA A 451 0.05 -32.62 48.39
C ALA A 451 1.36 -32.68 47.56
N GLY A 452 2.11 -33.79 47.61
CA GLY A 452 3.30 -34.00 46.78
C GLY A 452 4.54 -33.18 47.17
N ILE A 453 4.53 -32.50 48.32
CA ILE A 453 5.65 -31.64 48.78
C ILE A 453 6.87 -32.49 49.20
N ALA A 454 6.62 -33.73 49.65
CA ALA A 454 7.64 -34.71 50.01
C ALA A 454 8.26 -35.39 48.76
N GLY A 455 8.94 -34.61 47.92
CA GLY A 455 9.76 -35.15 46.82
C GLY A 455 10.99 -35.91 47.34
N ASP A 456 11.44 -36.91 46.57
CA ASP A 456 12.56 -37.78 46.94
C ASP A 456 13.87 -37.00 47.20
N THR A 457 14.41 -37.12 48.42
CA THR A 457 15.82 -36.81 48.69
C THR A 457 16.71 -38.02 48.36
N SER A 458 16.68 -38.46 47.10
CA SER A 458 17.56 -39.51 46.57
C SER A 458 17.72 -39.44 45.04
N GLN A 459 18.91 -38.99 44.63
CA GLN A 459 19.49 -38.95 43.27
C GLN A 459 18.99 -37.84 42.32
#